data_AF-A0A4C1WX88-F1
#
_entry.id   AF-A0A4C1WX88-F1
#
_cell.length_a   1.000
_cell.length_b   1.000
_cell.length_c   1.000
_cell.angle_alpha   90.00
_cell.angle_beta   90.00
_cell.angle_gamma   90.00
#
_symmetry.space_group_name_H-M   'P 1'
#
loop_
_entity.id
_entity.type
_entity.pdbx_description
1 polymer ?
#
loop_
_entity_poly.entity_id
_entity_poly.type
_entity_poly.pdbx_seq_one_letter_code
_entity_poly.pdbx_strand_id
1 'polypeptide(L)'
;MRAQIIGDEKVQEFSEKLLQIGKDTYPIVENTGYNVIETPEQLINEVYPSIAEWLRERIILATKNDIVNGINMKIIQEMILREDKIYMPMTDEQESINFPTEFLNSLNVQGMPLHYLK
;
A
#
# COMPACT_ATOMS: atom_id res chain seq x y z
N MET A 1 -5.39 3.59 -0.28
CA MET A 1 -4.71 4.60 0.58
C MET A 1 -5.12 6.00 0.10
N ARG A 2 -5.57 6.91 0.97
CA ARG A 2 -5.92 8.30 0.58
C ARG A 2 -4.79 9.24 1.01
N ALA A 3 -3.89 9.59 0.09
CA ALA A 3 -2.92 10.67 0.33
C ALA A 3 -3.64 12.00 0.11
N GLN A 4 -3.87 12.74 1.19
CA GLN A 4 -4.48 14.07 1.12
C GLN A 4 -3.35 15.09 1.17
N ILE A 5 -2.90 15.54 0.00
CA ILE A 5 -1.90 16.60 -0.11
C ILE A 5 -2.68 17.91 -0.15
N ILE A 6 -2.67 18.68 0.94
CA ILE A 6 -3.44 19.92 1.08
C ILE A 6 -2.49 21.10 0.94
N GLY A 7 -2.81 22.07 0.08
CA GLY A 7 -2.13 23.37 0.02
C GLY A 7 -1.10 23.56 -1.11
N ASP A 8 -0.98 22.63 -2.05
CA ASP A 8 -0.09 22.76 -3.21
C ASP A 8 -0.91 22.74 -4.51
N GLU A 9 -0.76 23.78 -5.35
CA GLU A 9 -1.46 23.92 -6.64
C GLU A 9 -1.19 22.74 -7.59
N LYS A 10 -0.07 22.02 -7.40
CA LYS A 10 0.31 20.89 -8.25
C LYS A 10 -0.35 19.56 -7.87
N VAL A 11 -1.10 19.51 -6.76
CA VAL A 11 -1.73 18.26 -6.28
C VAL A 11 -2.78 17.74 -7.26
N GLN A 12 -3.53 18.66 -7.87
CA GLN A 12 -4.54 18.30 -8.86
C GLN A 12 -3.87 17.71 -10.11
N GLU A 13 -2.82 18.37 -10.63
CA GLU A 13 -2.03 17.89 -11.76
C GLU A 13 -1.41 16.51 -11.46
N PHE A 14 -0.86 16.33 -10.25
CA PHE A 14 -0.31 15.04 -9.81
C PHE A 14 -1.38 13.94 -9.76
N SER A 15 -2.57 14.26 -9.21
CA SER A 15 -3.68 13.32 -9.14
C SER A 15 -4.19 12.92 -10.53
N GLU A 16 -4.29 13.88 -11.44
CA GLU A 16 -4.67 13.64 -12.83
C GLU A 16 -3.63 12.76 -13.56
N LYS A 17 -2.33 13.01 -13.35
CA LYS A 17 -1.25 12.16 -13.86
C LYS A 17 -1.35 10.73 -13.32
N LEU A 18 -1.55 10.55 -12.02
CA LEU A 18 -1.76 9.21 -11.42
C LEU A 18 -2.96 8.48 -12.02
N LEU A 19 -4.06 9.19 -12.29
CA LEU A 19 -5.23 8.63 -12.96
C LEU A 19 -4.94 8.19 -14.39
N GLN A 20 -4.17 8.99 -15.15
CA GLN A 20 -3.78 8.65 -16.52
C GLN A 20 -2.86 7.43 -16.55
N ILE A 21 -1.91 7.33 -15.62
CA ILE A 21 -1.02 6.17 -15.45
C ILE A 21 -1.85 4.92 -15.12
N GLY A 22 -2.80 5.02 -14.19
CA GLY A 22 -3.67 3.90 -13.83
C GLY A 22 -4.61 3.43 -14.94
N LYS A 23 -4.89 4.28 -15.92
CA LYS A 23 -5.67 3.97 -17.11
C LYS A 23 -4.81 3.56 -18.31
N ASP A 24 -3.49 3.49 -18.14
CA ASP A 24 -2.52 3.20 -19.21
C ASP A 24 -2.63 4.18 -20.40
N THR A 25 -3.04 5.41 -20.10
CA THR A 25 -3.26 6.49 -21.08
C THR A 25 -2.18 7.56 -21.00
N TYR A 26 -1.31 7.47 -19.99
CA TYR A 26 -0.20 8.37 -19.85
C TYR A 26 0.90 7.97 -20.85
N PRO A 27 1.35 8.87 -21.74
CA PRO A 27 2.34 8.53 -22.74
C PRO A 27 3.66 8.15 -22.06
N ILE A 28 4.09 6.91 -22.25
CA ILE A 28 5.45 6.47 -21.90
C ILE A 28 6.36 7.05 -22.98
N VAL A 29 6.81 8.28 -22.77
CA VAL A 29 7.78 8.92 -23.65
C VAL A 29 9.14 8.31 -23.31
N GLU A 30 9.83 7.72 -24.28
CA GLU A 30 11.22 7.31 -24.10
C GLU A 30 12.04 8.55 -23.68
N ASN A 31 12.90 8.41 -22.66
CA ASN A 31 13.84 9.43 -22.16
C ASN A 31 13.33 10.42 -21.08
N THR A 32 12.26 10.11 -20.34
CA THR A 32 11.71 10.95 -19.25
C THR A 32 12.17 10.58 -17.84
N GLY A 33 13.12 9.64 -17.68
CA GLY A 33 13.57 9.17 -16.37
C GLY A 33 12.61 8.16 -15.69
N TYR A 34 11.73 7.51 -16.47
CA TYR A 34 10.97 6.36 -16.00
C TYR A 34 11.76 5.07 -16.24
N ASN A 35 11.90 4.25 -15.21
CA ASN A 35 12.40 2.90 -15.35
C ASN A 35 11.22 1.95 -15.57
N VAL A 36 11.27 1.18 -16.65
CA VAL A 36 10.32 0.10 -16.89
C VAL A 36 10.75 -1.07 -16.04
N ILE A 37 9.85 -1.53 -15.17
CA ILE A 37 10.10 -2.62 -14.25
C ILE A 37 9.15 -3.76 -14.59
N GLU A 38 9.70 -4.96 -14.79
CA GLU A 38 8.93 -6.10 -15.27
C GLU A 38 8.31 -6.91 -14.12
N THR A 39 8.92 -6.88 -12.91
CA THR A 39 8.43 -7.66 -11.77
C THR A 39 8.30 -6.83 -10.49
N PRO A 40 7.36 -7.20 -9.58
CA PRO A 40 7.24 -6.57 -8.27
C PRO A 40 8.51 -6.66 -7.42
N GLU A 41 9.31 -7.74 -7.55
CA GLU A 41 10.57 -7.89 -6.81
C GLU A 41 11.61 -6.87 -7.27
N GLN A 42 11.70 -6.64 -8.58
CA GLN A 42 12.60 -5.61 -9.11
C GLN A 42 12.21 -4.23 -8.59
N LEU A 43 10.91 -3.92 -8.55
CA LEU A 43 10.38 -2.66 -8.00
C LEU A 43 10.74 -2.49 -6.52
N ILE A 44 10.53 -3.54 -5.72
CA ILE A 44 10.85 -3.51 -4.28
C ILE A 44 12.34 -3.29 -4.08
N ASN A 45 13.22 -3.98 -4.82
CA ASN A 45 14.67 -3.83 -4.68
C ASN A 45 15.18 -2.46 -5.13
N GLU A 46 14.59 -1.88 -6.17
CA GLU A 46 14.98 -0.56 -6.66
C GLU A 46 14.52 0.56 -5.71
N VAL A 47 13.28 0.46 -5.20
CA VAL A 47 12.73 1.43 -4.26
C VAL A 47 13.32 1.24 -2.87
N TYR A 48 13.53 0.00 -2.42
CA TYR A 48 14.05 -0.34 -1.10
C TYR A 48 15.28 -1.26 -1.18
N PRO A 49 16.45 -0.77 -1.61
CA PRO A 49 17.68 -1.58 -1.64
C PRO A 49 18.06 -2.16 -0.26
N SER A 50 17.63 -1.47 0.79
CA SER A 50 17.71 -1.88 2.20
C SER A 50 16.38 -1.53 2.87
N ILE A 51 15.48 -2.52 2.97
CA ILE A 51 14.13 -2.29 3.49
C ILE A 51 14.16 -1.61 4.87
N ALA A 52 15.07 -2.02 5.76
CA ALA A 52 15.17 -1.46 7.11
C ALA A 52 15.47 0.05 7.15
N GLU A 53 16.27 0.55 6.19
CA GLU A 53 16.68 1.95 6.13
C GLU A 53 15.69 2.78 5.33
N TRP A 54 15.18 2.24 4.22
CA TRP A 54 14.43 3.02 3.24
C TRP A 54 12.91 3.03 3.47
N LEU A 55 12.35 2.13 4.29
CA LEU A 55 10.89 2.05 4.51
C LEU A 55 10.29 3.34 5.07
N ARG A 56 11.09 4.14 5.78
CA ARG A 56 10.64 5.41 6.40
C ARG A 56 10.68 6.59 5.43
N GLU A 57 11.48 6.47 4.38
CA GLU A 57 11.79 7.59 3.48
C GLU A 57 11.12 7.47 2.12
N ARG A 58 10.71 6.26 1.74
CA ARG A 58 10.16 5.96 0.42
C ARG A 58 8.80 5.28 0.54
N ILE A 59 7.96 5.49 -0.48
CA ILE A 59 6.62 4.91 -0.57
C ILE A 59 6.40 4.38 -1.99
N ILE A 60 5.74 3.23 -2.09
CA ILE A 60 5.25 2.69 -3.36
C ILE A 60 3.75 3.00 -3.45
N LEU A 61 3.36 3.67 -4.54
CA LEU A 61 1.97 3.96 -4.85
C LEU A 61 1.54 3.12 -6.05
N ALA A 62 0.37 2.47 -5.94
CA ALA A 62 -0.24 1.76 -7.05
C ALA A 62 -1.73 2.12 -7.15
N THR A 63 -2.28 1.93 -8.34
CA THR A 63 -3.62 2.39 -8.71
C THR A 63 -4.74 1.50 -8.15
N LYS A 64 -4.44 0.22 -7.91
CA LYS A 64 -5.36 -0.76 -7.32
C LYS A 64 -4.82 -1.28 -5.99
N ASN A 65 -5.70 -1.43 -5.02
CA ASN A 65 -5.32 -1.94 -3.70
C ASN A 65 -4.85 -3.40 -3.75
N ASP A 66 -5.34 -4.19 -4.70
CA ASP A 66 -4.95 -5.58 -4.90
C ASP A 66 -3.45 -5.68 -5.25
N ILE A 67 -2.96 -4.73 -6.08
CA ILE A 67 -1.54 -4.58 -6.40
C ILE A 67 -0.75 -4.13 -5.17
N VAL A 68 -1.25 -3.13 -4.43
CA VAL A 68 -0.63 -2.67 -3.18
C VAL A 68 -0.52 -3.80 -2.16
N ASN A 69 -1.57 -4.60 -2.00
CA ASN A 69 -1.60 -5.73 -1.08
C ASN A 69 -0.57 -6.79 -1.48
N GLY A 70 -0.46 -7.12 -2.78
CA GLY A 70 0.56 -8.03 -3.28
C GLY A 70 1.99 -7.54 -2.99
N ILE A 71 2.26 -6.26 -3.22
CA ILE A 71 3.57 -5.64 -2.93
C ILE A 71 3.85 -5.63 -1.42
N ASN A 72 2.89 -5.20 -0.60
CA ASN A 72 3.03 -5.15 0.85
C ASN A 72 3.30 -6.54 1.44
N MET A 73 2.61 -7.57 0.96
CA MET A 73 2.84 -8.96 1.40
C MET A 73 4.26 -9.42 1.08
N LYS A 74 4.79 -9.08 -0.11
CA LYS A 74 6.19 -9.39 -0.47
C LYS A 74 7.20 -8.66 0.42
N ILE A 75 7.01 -7.37 0.66
CA ILE A 75 7.87 -6.57 1.56
C ILE A 75 7.85 -7.17 2.97
N ILE A 76 6.66 -7.50 3.48
CA ILE A 76 6.49 -8.13 4.78
C ILE A 76 7.23 -9.47 4.81
N GLN A 77 7.08 -10.34 3.80
CA GLN A 77 7.81 -11.62 3.71
C GLN A 77 9.33 -11.44 3.73
N GLU A 78 9.88 -10.42 3.06
CA GLU A 78 11.32 -10.12 3.11
C GLU A 78 11.77 -9.55 4.48
N MET A 79 10.87 -8.89 5.21
CA MET A 79 11.14 -8.43 6.58
C MET A 79 11.03 -9.54 7.63
N ILE A 80 10.17 -10.54 7.43
CA ILE A 80 9.91 -11.64 8.38
C ILE A 80 11.02 -12.70 8.30
N LEU A 81 12.24 -12.29 8.67
CA LEU A 81 13.10 -13.12 9.49
C LEU A 81 12.76 -12.96 10.99
N ARG A 82 11.76 -12.12 11.32
CA ARG A 82 11.38 -11.72 12.68
C ARG A 82 9.84 -11.68 12.80
N GLU A 83 9.25 -12.81 13.18
CA GLU A 83 7.88 -13.02 13.70
C GLU A 83 6.71 -12.23 13.07
N ASP A 84 5.75 -12.96 12.49
CA ASP A 84 4.44 -12.42 12.08
C ASP A 84 3.70 -11.79 13.27
N LYS A 85 3.43 -10.49 13.21
CA LYS A 85 2.58 -9.79 14.17
C LYS A 85 1.27 -9.40 13.51
N ILE A 86 0.21 -10.11 13.89
CA ILE A 86 -1.17 -9.74 13.56
C ILE A 86 -1.59 -8.64 14.54
N TYR A 87 -1.99 -7.48 14.03
CA TYR A 87 -2.53 -6.41 14.86
C TYR A 87 -4.01 -6.66 15.12
N MET A 88 -4.36 -6.78 16.39
CA MET A 88 -5.74 -6.84 16.87
C MET A 88 -6.18 -5.39 17.16
N PRO A 89 -7.12 -4.81 16.41
CA PRO A 89 -7.71 -3.55 16.82
C PRO A 89 -8.43 -3.80 18.15
N MET A 90 -7.93 -3.21 19.23
CA MET A 90 -8.61 -3.22 20.52
C MET A 90 -9.92 -2.47 20.36
N THR A 91 -11.05 -3.19 20.34
CA THR A 91 -12.36 -2.58 20.53
C THR A 91 -12.58 -2.43 22.03
N ASP A 92 -12.76 -1.21 22.51
CA ASP A 92 -13.23 -0.97 23.88
C ASP A 92 -14.48 -1.82 24.11
N GLU A 93 -14.47 -2.69 25.11
CA GLU A 93 -15.54 -3.67 25.38
C GLU A 93 -16.91 -2.99 25.55
N GLN A 94 -16.91 -1.72 25.98
CA GLN A 94 -18.08 -0.88 26.20
C GLN A 94 -18.70 -0.33 24.90
N GLU A 95 -17.93 -0.28 23.81
CA GLU A 95 -18.34 0.19 22.47
C GLU A 95 -18.29 -0.92 21.42
N SER A 96 -18.20 -2.20 21.85
CA SER A 96 -18.24 -3.36 20.96
C SER A 96 -19.65 -3.52 20.37
N ILE A 97 -19.88 -2.84 19.25
CA ILE A 97 -21.09 -2.93 18.46
C ILE A 97 -21.23 -4.37 17.94
N ASN A 98 -22.13 -5.16 18.55
CA ASN A 98 -23.07 -6.17 18.01
C ASN A 98 -22.72 -7.07 16.79
N PHE A 99 -21.49 -7.13 16.30
CA PHE A 99 -21.15 -7.91 15.11
C PHE A 99 -20.38 -9.18 15.47
N PRO A 100 -20.75 -10.34 14.88
CA PRO A 100 -19.99 -11.57 15.07
C PRO A 100 -18.55 -11.42 14.64
N THR A 101 -17.64 -12.09 15.34
CA THR A 101 -16.20 -12.11 15.02
C THR A 101 -15.96 -12.61 13.60
N GLU A 102 -16.78 -13.53 13.10
CA GLU A 102 -16.75 -14.02 11.71
C GLU A 102 -17.07 -12.91 10.71
N PHE A 103 -18.03 -12.03 11.04
CA PHE A 103 -18.36 -10.88 10.20
C PHE A 103 -17.20 -9.89 10.18
N LEU A 104 -16.63 -9.56 11.34
CA LEU A 104 -15.49 -8.64 11.44
C LEU A 104 -14.25 -9.20 10.72
N ASN A 105 -13.94 -10.49 10.88
CA ASN A 105 -12.85 -11.15 10.16
C ASN A 105 -13.09 -11.26 8.65
N SER A 106 -14.33 -11.15 8.19
CA SER A 106 -14.66 -11.07 6.76
C SER A 106 -14.45 -9.67 6.17
N LEU A 107 -14.29 -8.65 7.01
CA LEU A 107 -14.15 -7.27 6.57
C LEU A 107 -12.76 -7.02 5.98
N ASN A 108 -12.63 -7.17 4.67
CA ASN A 108 -11.45 -6.71 3.93
C ASN A 108 -11.57 -5.21 3.62
N VAL A 109 -11.61 -4.36 4.65
CA VAL A 109 -11.71 -2.90 4.48
C VAL A 109 -10.40 -2.36 3.93
N GLN A 110 -10.50 -1.57 2.87
CA GLN A 110 -9.34 -0.94 2.23
C GLN A 110 -8.55 -0.09 3.23
N GLY A 111 -7.30 -0.49 3.49
CA GLY A 111 -6.38 0.22 4.39
C GLY A 111 -6.34 -0.30 5.82
N MET A 112 -7.14 -1.32 6.18
CA MET A 112 -6.88 -2.07 7.41
C MET A 112 -5.74 -3.05 7.20
N PRO A 113 -4.79 -3.14 8.15
CA PRO A 113 -3.79 -4.21 8.12
C PRO A 113 -4.47 -5.57 8.25
N LEU A 114 -3.74 -6.62 7.87
CA LEU A 114 -4.20 -8.00 8.06
C LEU A 114 -4.51 -8.21 9.56
N HIS A 115 -5.75 -8.55 9.84
CA HIS A 115 -6.24 -8.74 11.20
C HIS A 115 -6.96 -10.08 11.30
N TYR A 116 -6.90 -10.65 12.49
CA TYR A 116 -7.66 -11.83 12.85
C TYR A 116 -8.05 -11.68 14.32
N LEU A 117 -9.34 -11.56 14.55
CA LEU A 117 -9.95 -11.50 15.87
C LEU A 117 -10.27 -12.93 16.32
N LYS A 118 -9.85 -13.29 17.54
CA LYS A 118 -10.16 -14.57 18.20
C LYS A 118 -11.42 -14.46 19.03
#